data_AF-A0A3B4ABQ4-F1
#
_entry.id   AF-A0A3B4ABQ4-F1
#
_cell.length_a   1.000
_cell.length_b   1.000
_cell.length_c   1.000
_cell.angle_alpha   90.00
_cell.angle_beta   90.00
_cell.angle_gamma   90.00
#
_symmetry.space_group_name_H-M   'P 1'
#
loop_
_entity.id
_entity.type
_entity.pdbx_description
1 polymer ?
#
loop_
_entity_poly.entity_id
_entity_poly.type
_entity_poly.pdbx_seq_one_letter_code
_entity_poly.pdbx_strand_id
1 'polypeptide(L)'
;LAKGRSATVWKQGASARLQCSVKGSPELKVLWFCNDSELRPSNRISMSLKEGVATLEIQQVALSDSGTYSCEVQNDSGSELCSTKVTVKETCAKQRETCAKQRETCAKQRETCAKQRDMCKTERDMCKTERDVCKTGKHVQNRERHVQNRERCAKQRAQKMNECKRESCAAEVNKRLKAQT
;
A
#
# COMPACT_ATOMS: atom_id res chain seq x y z
N LEU A 1 23.10 -33.75 0.36
CA LEU A 1 22.70 -33.31 -1.00
C LEU A 1 21.18 -33.33 -1.21
N ALA A 2 20.49 -32.34 -0.63
CA ALA A 2 19.06 -32.15 -0.84
C ALA A 2 18.80 -31.75 -2.30
N LYS A 3 18.15 -32.64 -3.05
CA LYS A 3 17.72 -32.41 -4.44
C LYS A 3 16.73 -31.24 -4.51
N GLY A 4 16.86 -30.47 -5.58
CA GLY A 4 16.21 -29.18 -5.81
C GLY A 4 14.76 -29.09 -5.37
N ARG A 5 14.45 -27.99 -4.67
CA ARG A 5 13.08 -27.57 -4.43
C ARG A 5 12.88 -26.20 -5.04
N SER A 6 11.96 -26.18 -6.00
CA SER A 6 11.34 -25.03 -6.64
C SER A 6 11.11 -23.89 -5.64
N ALA A 7 11.23 -22.64 -6.12
CA ALA A 7 11.03 -21.44 -5.32
C ALA A 7 9.79 -21.55 -4.41
N THR A 8 9.96 -21.26 -3.12
CA THR A 8 8.92 -21.41 -2.10
C THR A 8 8.14 -20.10 -1.97
N VAL A 9 6.81 -20.17 -1.97
CA VAL A 9 5.95 -18.98 -1.79
C VAL A 9 5.33 -18.99 -0.39
N TRP A 10 5.53 -17.91 0.37
CA TRP A 10 4.93 -17.72 1.69
C TRP A 10 3.81 -16.67 1.66
N LYS A 11 2.95 -16.71 2.67
CA LYS A 11 1.86 -15.74 2.84
C LYS A 11 2.22 -14.78 3.97
N GLN A 12 2.09 -13.49 3.72
CA GLN A 12 2.34 -12.46 4.73
C GLN A 12 1.43 -12.64 5.95
N GLY A 13 1.99 -12.54 7.15
CA GLY A 13 1.31 -12.69 8.44
C GLY A 13 1.10 -14.14 8.87
N ALA A 14 1.36 -15.12 8.01
CA ALA A 14 1.34 -16.54 8.39
C ALA A 14 2.67 -16.96 9.03
N SER A 15 2.69 -18.16 9.62
CA SER A 15 3.93 -18.85 9.97
C SER A 15 4.40 -19.69 8.79
N ALA A 16 5.71 -19.75 8.57
CA ALA A 16 6.33 -20.51 7.50
C ALA A 16 7.52 -21.33 8.00
N ARG A 17 7.84 -22.42 7.27
CA ARG A 17 8.88 -23.36 7.66
C ARG A 17 9.73 -23.78 6.46
N LEU A 18 11.05 -23.83 6.65
CA LEU A 18 12.00 -24.51 5.77
C LEU A 18 12.56 -25.74 6.48
N GLN A 19 12.81 -26.78 5.71
CA GLN A 19 13.40 -28.02 6.19
C GLN A 19 14.42 -28.54 5.20
N CYS A 20 15.54 -29.04 5.70
CA CYS A 20 16.50 -29.79 4.92
C CYS A 20 16.92 -31.06 5.69
N SER A 21 17.12 -32.14 4.93
CA SER A 21 17.63 -33.40 5.46
C SER A 21 19.16 -33.34 5.48
N VAL A 22 19.72 -33.54 6.66
CA VAL A 22 21.16 -33.57 6.91
C VAL A 22 21.58 -35.02 7.10
N LYS A 23 22.70 -35.41 6.47
CA LYS A 23 23.32 -36.72 6.65
C LYS A 23 24.76 -36.49 7.08
N GLY A 24 25.21 -37.12 8.17
CA GLY A 24 26.56 -36.95 8.69
C GLY A 24 26.76 -37.58 10.07
N SER A 25 28.00 -37.58 10.54
CA SER A 25 28.44 -38.03 11.87
C SER A 25 27.82 -37.20 13.02
N PRO A 26 27.87 -37.67 14.28
CA PRO A 26 27.43 -36.89 15.46
C PRO A 26 28.12 -35.52 15.56
N GLU A 27 27.52 -34.58 16.32
CA GLU A 27 27.99 -33.20 16.52
C GLU A 27 27.85 -32.23 15.32
N LEU A 28 26.74 -32.34 14.58
CA LEU A 28 26.42 -31.42 13.47
C LEU A 28 26.01 -30.04 13.98
N LYS A 29 26.65 -28.99 13.45
CA LYS A 29 26.24 -27.60 13.63
C LYS A 29 25.47 -27.13 12.40
N VAL A 30 24.32 -26.48 12.62
CA VAL A 30 23.48 -25.94 11.53
C VAL A 30 23.35 -24.43 11.68
N LEU A 31 23.65 -23.72 10.60
CA LEU A 31 23.55 -22.27 10.49
C LEU A 31 22.58 -21.94 9.35
N TRP A 32 21.75 -20.92 9.56
CA TRP A 32 20.81 -20.43 8.55
C TRP A 32 21.18 -19.01 8.16
N PHE A 33 21.05 -18.70 6.88
CA PHE A 33 21.33 -17.39 6.30
C PHE A 33 20.15 -16.91 5.46
N CYS A 34 19.92 -15.61 5.43
CA CYS A 34 19.01 -14.94 4.50
C CYS A 34 19.77 -13.83 3.80
N ASN A 35 19.87 -13.89 2.47
CA ASN A 35 20.64 -12.94 1.65
C ASN A 35 22.06 -12.73 2.22
N ASP A 36 22.74 -13.84 2.48
CA ASP A 36 24.12 -13.90 3.01
C ASP A 36 24.29 -13.37 4.45
N SER A 37 23.20 -13.01 5.14
CA SER A 37 23.21 -12.61 6.55
C SER A 37 22.78 -13.76 7.46
N GLU A 38 23.58 -14.07 8.48
CA GLU A 38 23.27 -15.13 9.46
C GLU A 38 21.98 -14.80 10.23
N LEU A 39 21.05 -15.74 10.24
CA LEU A 39 19.82 -15.66 11.01
C LEU A 39 20.06 -16.11 12.44
N ARG A 40 19.59 -15.30 13.39
CA ARG A 40 19.67 -15.61 14.83
C ARG A 40 18.29 -15.94 15.41
N PRO A 41 18.22 -16.84 16.41
CA PRO A 41 16.96 -17.10 17.11
C PRO A 41 16.38 -15.81 17.65
N SER A 42 15.07 -15.63 17.50
CA SER A 42 14.34 -14.50 18.04
C SER A 42 12.93 -14.92 18.41
N ASN A 43 12.15 -14.00 18.96
CA ASN A 43 10.70 -14.16 19.16
C ASN A 43 9.94 -14.54 17.88
N ARG A 44 10.46 -14.22 16.69
CA ARG A 44 9.87 -14.61 15.41
C ARG A 44 10.53 -15.81 14.75
N ILE A 45 11.79 -16.10 15.06
CA ILE A 45 12.61 -17.08 14.34
C ILE A 45 13.03 -18.19 15.30
N SER A 46 12.63 -19.43 15.00
CA SER A 46 13.07 -20.62 15.73
C SER A 46 13.77 -21.60 14.80
N MET A 47 14.82 -22.24 15.31
CA MET A 47 15.65 -23.18 14.57
C MET A 47 15.86 -24.44 15.40
N SER A 48 15.82 -25.61 14.76
CA SER A 48 16.03 -26.88 15.44
C SER A 48 16.64 -27.92 14.50
N LEU A 49 17.42 -28.85 15.06
CA LEU A 49 17.92 -30.03 14.38
C LEU A 49 17.44 -31.25 15.18
N LYS A 50 16.58 -32.08 14.59
CA LYS A 50 16.07 -33.31 15.21
C LYS A 50 16.09 -34.45 14.19
N GLU A 51 16.62 -35.61 14.59
CA GLU A 51 16.62 -36.82 13.76
C GLU A 51 17.19 -36.61 12.34
N GLY A 52 18.24 -35.79 12.21
CA GLY A 52 18.84 -35.46 10.91
C GLY A 52 18.01 -34.51 10.05
N VAL A 53 17.00 -33.83 10.60
CA VAL A 53 16.21 -32.81 9.91
C VAL A 53 16.44 -31.46 10.57
N ALA A 54 17.09 -30.56 9.84
CA ALA A 54 17.21 -29.16 10.22
C ALA A 54 15.94 -28.41 9.81
N THR A 55 15.36 -27.66 10.73
CA THR A 55 14.11 -26.92 10.56
C THR A 55 14.31 -25.46 10.97
N LEU A 56 13.93 -24.53 10.09
CA LEU A 56 13.82 -23.11 10.34
C LEU A 56 12.33 -22.74 10.28
N GLU A 57 11.82 -22.07 11.32
CA GLU A 57 10.44 -21.60 11.39
C GLU A 57 10.42 -20.08 11.65
N ILE A 58 9.61 -19.37 10.86
CA ILE A 58 9.45 -17.92 10.93
C ILE A 58 7.98 -17.62 11.17
N GLN A 59 7.69 -16.92 12.26
CA GLN A 59 6.36 -16.45 12.60
C GLN A 59 6.11 -15.04 12.07
N GLN A 60 4.84 -14.75 11.79
CA GLN A 60 4.37 -13.46 11.28
C GLN A 60 5.19 -12.97 10.08
N VAL A 61 5.26 -13.79 9.03
CA VAL A 61 6.07 -13.51 7.83
C VAL A 61 5.78 -12.12 7.27
N ALA A 62 6.80 -11.31 7.07
CA ALA A 62 6.75 -9.97 6.48
C ALA A 62 7.17 -10.02 5.00
N LEU A 63 6.80 -9.00 4.22
CA LEU A 63 7.21 -8.92 2.81
C LEU A 63 8.74 -8.84 2.65
N SER A 64 9.40 -8.19 3.61
CA SER A 64 10.85 -8.09 3.75
C SER A 64 11.55 -9.43 3.97
N ASP A 65 10.82 -10.47 4.37
CA ASP A 65 11.40 -11.81 4.59
C ASP A 65 11.59 -12.57 3.27
N SER A 66 11.26 -11.95 2.13
CA SER A 66 11.57 -12.49 0.81
C SER A 66 13.07 -12.44 0.55
N GLY A 67 13.63 -13.52 0.01
CA GLY A 67 15.07 -13.61 -0.19
C GLY A 67 15.55 -15.00 -0.55
N THR A 68 16.85 -15.16 -0.60
CA THR A 68 17.51 -16.46 -0.74
C THR A 68 17.90 -16.94 0.65
N TYR A 69 17.33 -18.07 1.07
CA TYR A 69 17.64 -18.72 2.33
C TYR A 69 18.65 -19.83 2.09
N SER A 70 19.72 -19.84 2.88
CA SER A 70 20.75 -20.87 2.81
C SER A 70 20.91 -21.56 4.17
N CYS A 71 21.07 -22.87 4.15
CA CYS A 71 21.37 -23.69 5.32
C CYS A 71 22.76 -24.27 5.15
N GLU A 72 23.66 -23.88 6.04
CA GLU A 72 25.01 -24.42 6.13
C GLU A 72 25.06 -25.44 7.26
N VAL A 73 25.56 -26.63 6.95
CA VAL A 73 25.80 -27.69 7.91
C VAL A 73 27.30 -27.87 8.04
N GLN A 74 27.84 -27.86 9.25
CA GLN A 74 29.26 -28.00 9.54
C GLN A 74 29.50 -29.21 10.46
N ASN A 75 30.55 -29.98 10.16
CA ASN A 75 31.15 -30.98 11.04
C ASN A 75 32.68 -30.93 10.93
N ASP A 76 33.39 -31.74 11.71
CA ASP A 76 34.87 -31.82 11.70
C ASP A 76 35.46 -32.21 10.33
N SER A 77 34.66 -32.84 9.47
CA SER A 77 35.09 -33.29 8.14
C SER A 77 34.81 -32.27 7.02
N GLY A 78 34.07 -31.19 7.29
CA GLY A 78 33.77 -30.15 6.32
C GLY A 78 32.41 -29.47 6.50
N SER A 79 32.01 -28.70 5.49
CA SER A 79 30.71 -28.02 5.45
C SER A 79 29.96 -28.26 4.14
N GLU A 80 28.63 -28.33 4.23
CA GLU A 80 27.72 -28.41 3.07
C GLU A 80 26.70 -27.27 3.15
N LEU A 81 26.47 -26.59 2.02
CA LEU A 81 25.50 -25.49 1.91
C LEU A 81 24.36 -25.90 0.97
N CYS A 82 23.12 -25.64 1.36
CA CYS A 82 21.97 -25.71 0.45
C CYS A 82 21.17 -24.41 0.49
N SER A 83 20.66 -23.97 -0.66
CA SER A 83 19.93 -22.71 -0.78
C SER A 83 18.58 -22.87 -1.48
N THR A 84 17.64 -21.99 -1.14
CA THR A 84 16.32 -21.92 -1.77
C THR A 84 15.80 -20.49 -1.80
N LYS A 85 15.10 -20.12 -2.88
CA LYS A 85 14.49 -18.80 -3.03
C LYS A 85 13.09 -18.79 -2.43
N VAL A 86 12.82 -17.81 -1.58
CA VAL A 86 11.53 -17.58 -0.94
C VAL A 86 10.93 -16.28 -1.45
N THR A 87 9.64 -16.30 -1.80
CA THR A 87 8.86 -15.12 -2.18
C THR A 87 7.64 -14.99 -1.30
N VAL A 88 7.48 -13.86 -0.61
CA VAL A 88 6.32 -13.59 0.24
C VAL A 88 5.26 -12.85 -0.56
N LYS A 89 4.02 -13.32 -0.50
CA LYS A 89 2.86 -12.66 -1.10
C LYS A 89 1.92 -12.12 -0.03
N GLU A 90 1.35 -10.95 -0.29
CA GLU A 90 0.29 -10.40 0.55
C GLU A 90 -0.93 -11.32 0.60
N THR A 91 -1.62 -11.32 1.73
CA THR A 91 -2.87 -12.05 1.88
C THR A 91 -4.04 -11.22 1.38
N CYS A 92 -5.06 -11.88 0.85
CA CYS A 92 -6.30 -11.24 0.42
C CYS A 92 -7.00 -10.47 1.55
N ALA A 93 -6.69 -10.73 2.83
CA ALA A 93 -7.22 -9.99 3.96
C ALA A 93 -6.80 -8.51 3.97
N LYS A 94 -5.50 -8.22 3.76
CA LYS A 94 -5.01 -6.83 3.64
C LYS A 94 -5.50 -6.14 2.36
N GLN A 95 -5.66 -6.91 1.28
CA GLN A 95 -6.27 -6.40 0.05
C GLN A 95 -7.74 -5.98 0.26
N ARG A 96 -8.52 -6.78 1.01
CA ARG A 96 -9.91 -6.45 1.37
C ARG A 96 -10.00 -5.19 2.23
N GLU A 97 -9.11 -5.03 3.21
CA GLU A 97 -9.05 -3.81 4.04
C GLU A 97 -8.71 -2.58 3.18
N THR A 98 -7.78 -2.72 2.24
CA THR A 98 -7.40 -1.65 1.32
C THR A 98 -8.55 -1.26 0.39
N CYS A 99 -9.26 -2.22 -0.18
CA CYS A 99 -10.47 -1.97 -0.98
C CYS A 99 -11.60 -1.33 -0.17
N ALA A 100 -11.75 -1.68 1.11
CA ALA A 100 -12.73 -1.05 2.00
C ALA A 100 -12.41 0.43 2.24
N LYS A 101 -11.15 0.76 2.55
CA LYS A 101 -10.68 2.15 2.70
C LYS A 101 -10.86 2.95 1.41
N GLN A 102 -10.57 2.37 0.25
CA GLN A 102 -10.78 3.02 -1.04
C GLN A 102 -12.26 3.34 -1.30
N ARG A 103 -13.18 2.43 -0.96
CA ARG A 103 -14.63 2.66 -1.07
C ARG A 103 -15.09 3.83 -0.20
N GLU A 104 -14.59 3.94 1.02
CA GLU A 104 -14.90 5.05 1.92
C GLU A 104 -14.42 6.39 1.36
N THR A 105 -13.18 6.44 0.84
CA THR A 105 -12.63 7.64 0.20
C THR A 105 -13.46 8.07 -1.02
N CYS A 106 -13.86 7.11 -1.86
CA CYS A 106 -14.68 7.38 -3.03
C CYS A 106 -16.08 7.89 -2.66
N ALA A 107 -16.65 7.39 -1.55
CA ALA A 107 -17.91 7.90 -1.00
C ALA A 107 -17.79 9.36 -0.53
N LYS A 108 -16.72 9.70 0.21
CA LYS A 108 -16.45 11.08 0.66
C LYS A 108 -16.29 12.05 -0.52
N GLN A 109 -15.58 11.64 -1.57
CA GLN A 109 -15.43 12.45 -2.79
C GLN A 109 -16.77 12.72 -3.48
N ARG A 110 -17.66 11.73 -3.56
CA ARG A 110 -19.00 11.90 -4.14
C ARG A 110 -19.83 12.92 -3.37
N GLU A 111 -19.76 12.92 -2.05
CA GLU A 111 -20.45 13.90 -1.21
C GLU A 111 -19.92 15.32 -1.44
N THR A 112 -18.59 15.48 -1.53
CA THR A 112 -17.95 16.76 -1.85
C THR A 112 -18.37 17.29 -3.22
N CYS A 113 -18.39 16.44 -4.25
CA CYS A 113 -18.87 16.82 -5.57
C CYS A 113 -20.37 17.22 -5.57
N ALA A 114 -21.20 16.54 -4.77
CA ALA A 114 -22.61 16.91 -4.61
C ALA A 114 -22.76 18.30 -3.98
N LYS A 115 -22.02 18.58 -2.90
CA LYS A 115 -21.99 19.90 -2.24
C LYS A 115 -21.54 21.00 -3.21
N GLN A 116 -20.48 20.76 -3.99
CA GLN A 116 -20.02 21.71 -5.00
C GLN A 116 -21.06 21.98 -6.09
N ARG A 117 -21.74 20.93 -6.57
CA ARG A 117 -22.83 21.06 -7.55
C ARG A 117 -23.98 21.89 -7.01
N ASP A 118 -24.39 21.66 -5.77
CA ASP A 118 -25.54 22.33 -5.19
C ASP A 118 -25.22 23.80 -4.89
N MET A 119 -24.01 24.11 -4.43
CA MET A 119 -23.53 25.49 -4.33
C MET A 119 -23.53 26.23 -5.68
N CYS A 120 -23.10 25.58 -6.77
CA CYS A 120 -23.18 26.17 -8.12
C CYS A 120 -24.62 26.37 -8.63
N LYS A 121 -25.60 25.61 -8.10
CA LYS A 121 -27.03 25.85 -8.38
C LYS A 121 -27.52 27.07 -7.62
N THR A 122 -27.19 27.20 -6.33
CA THR A 122 -27.54 28.36 -5.53
C THR A 122 -27.02 29.67 -6.13
N GLU A 123 -25.76 29.71 -6.57
CA GLU A 123 -25.19 30.87 -7.28
C GLU A 123 -25.96 31.21 -8.56
N ARG A 124 -26.33 30.18 -9.33
CA ARG A 124 -27.09 30.36 -10.57
C ARG A 124 -28.48 30.91 -10.31
N ASP A 125 -29.17 30.42 -9.28
CA ASP A 125 -30.53 30.83 -8.96
C ASP A 125 -30.57 32.23 -8.35
N MET A 126 -29.59 32.61 -7.50
CA MET A 126 -29.45 34.01 -7.05
C MET A 126 -29.27 34.98 -8.22
N CYS A 127 -28.44 34.65 -9.21
CA CYS A 127 -28.27 35.50 -10.40
C CYS A 127 -29.54 35.60 -11.27
N LYS A 128 -30.45 34.60 -11.22
CA LYS A 128 -31.77 34.71 -11.87
C LYS A 128 -32.66 35.67 -11.10
N THR A 129 -32.72 35.53 -9.78
CA THR A 129 -33.53 36.41 -8.92
C THR A 129 -33.10 37.87 -9.06
N GLU A 130 -31.78 38.15 -9.03
CA GLU A 130 -31.25 39.51 -9.26
C GLU A 130 -31.63 40.06 -10.66
N ARG A 131 -31.61 39.20 -11.69
CA ARG A 131 -32.00 39.57 -13.06
C ARG A 131 -33.49 39.91 -13.14
N ASP A 132 -34.36 39.15 -12.49
CA ASP A 132 -35.80 39.36 -12.56
C ASP A 132 -36.22 40.62 -11.78
N VAL A 133 -35.58 40.89 -10.63
CA VAL A 133 -35.72 42.16 -9.88
C VAL A 133 -35.29 43.37 -10.72
N CYS A 134 -34.23 43.23 -11.52
CA CYS A 134 -33.74 44.29 -12.42
C CYS A 134 -34.67 44.54 -13.63
N LYS A 135 -35.48 43.55 -14.05
CA LYS A 135 -36.51 43.75 -15.08
C LYS A 135 -37.74 44.47 -14.54
N THR A 136 -38.05 44.31 -13.25
CA THR A 136 -39.19 44.97 -12.60
C THR A 136 -38.88 46.40 -12.13
N GLY A 137 -37.61 46.78 -11.98
CA GLY A 137 -37.19 48.11 -11.55
C GLY A 137 -36.33 48.83 -12.59
N LYS A 138 -36.84 49.94 -13.16
CA LYS A 138 -36.04 50.87 -13.97
C LYS A 138 -34.93 51.48 -13.09
N HIS A 139 -33.69 50.95 -13.07
CA HIS A 139 -32.59 51.67 -12.41
C HIS A 139 -31.18 51.35 -12.93
N VAL A 140 -30.42 52.42 -13.21
CA VAL A 140 -29.05 52.47 -13.75
C VAL A 140 -27.96 52.16 -12.69
N GLN A 141 -28.31 52.12 -11.39
CA GLN A 141 -27.37 51.88 -10.29
C GLN A 141 -27.00 50.39 -10.03
N ASN A 142 -27.64 49.44 -10.71
CA ASN A 142 -27.49 48.00 -10.44
C ASN A 142 -26.40 47.31 -11.30
N ARG A 143 -25.86 48.00 -12.32
CA ARG A 143 -24.97 47.40 -13.31
C ARG A 143 -23.57 47.10 -12.76
N GLU A 144 -23.00 47.99 -11.97
CA GLU A 144 -21.68 47.80 -11.33
C GLU A 144 -21.71 46.66 -10.31
N ARG A 145 -22.77 46.58 -9.51
CA ARG A 145 -22.98 45.50 -8.54
C ARG A 145 -23.09 44.14 -9.21
N HIS A 146 -23.77 44.07 -10.36
CA HIS A 146 -23.89 42.83 -11.14
C HIS A 146 -22.56 42.42 -11.81
N VAL A 147 -21.73 43.38 -12.23
CA VAL A 147 -20.38 43.12 -12.76
C VAL A 147 -19.47 42.58 -11.65
N GLN A 148 -19.45 43.21 -10.48
CA GLN A 148 -18.67 42.77 -9.32
C GLN A 148 -19.11 41.37 -8.82
N ASN A 149 -20.42 41.08 -8.80
CA ASN A 149 -20.94 39.75 -8.47
C ASN A 149 -20.47 38.68 -9.47
N ARG A 150 -20.44 39.01 -10.76
CA ARG A 150 -20.04 38.08 -11.82
C ARG A 150 -18.55 37.77 -11.78
N GLU A 151 -17.71 38.75 -11.50
CA GLU A 151 -16.27 38.56 -11.31
C GLU A 151 -15.94 37.74 -10.05
N ARG A 152 -16.66 37.97 -8.95
CA ARG A 152 -16.52 37.20 -7.71
C ARG A 152 -16.84 35.71 -7.91
N CYS A 153 -17.96 35.39 -8.58
CA CYS A 153 -18.30 34.01 -8.93
C CYS A 153 -17.27 33.37 -9.88
N ALA A 154 -16.72 34.13 -10.83
CA ALA A 154 -15.69 33.63 -11.74
C ALA A 154 -14.38 33.28 -10.99
N LYS A 155 -13.94 34.14 -10.06
CA LYS A 155 -12.76 33.90 -9.22
C LYS A 155 -12.92 32.67 -8.31
N GLN A 156 -14.10 32.52 -7.69
CA GLN A 156 -14.39 31.37 -6.83
C GLN A 156 -14.44 30.04 -7.61
N ARG A 157 -15.00 30.05 -8.84
CA ARG A 157 -14.96 28.87 -9.73
C ARG A 157 -13.53 28.50 -10.15
N ALA A 158 -12.68 29.48 -10.46
CA ALA A 158 -11.28 29.24 -10.84
C ALA A 158 -10.45 28.67 -9.67
N GLN A 159 -10.63 29.20 -8.46
CA GLN A 159 -9.99 28.67 -7.25
C GLN A 159 -10.38 27.22 -6.99
N LYS A 160 -11.68 26.90 -7.04
CA LYS A 160 -12.15 25.52 -6.80
C LYS A 160 -11.68 24.53 -7.87
N MET A 161 -11.57 24.97 -9.13
CA MET A 161 -11.03 24.11 -10.20
C MET A 161 -9.53 23.81 -9.97
N ASN A 162 -8.77 24.77 -9.43
CA ASN A 162 -7.35 24.58 -9.09
C ASN A 162 -7.14 23.71 -7.85
N GLU A 163 -8.01 23.82 -6.84
CA GLU A 163 -8.01 22.94 -5.66
C GLU A 163 -8.29 21.48 -6.05
N CYS A 164 -9.31 21.24 -6.88
CA CYS A 164 -9.63 19.91 -7.40
C CYS A 164 -8.48 19.32 -8.24
N LYS A 165 -7.78 20.16 -9.03
CA LYS A 165 -6.57 19.73 -9.78
C LYS A 165 -5.41 19.38 -8.84
N ARG A 166 -5.20 20.12 -7.75
CA ARG A 166 -4.16 19.83 -6.75
C ARG A 166 -4.42 18.52 -6.02
N GLU A 167 -5.67 18.24 -5.65
CA GLU A 167 -6.07 16.97 -5.02
C GLU A 167 -5.92 15.79 -5.98
N SER A 168 -6.24 15.97 -7.26
CA SER A 168 -5.99 14.97 -8.32
C SER A 168 -4.49 14.71 -8.53
N CYS A 169 -3.66 15.76 -8.51
CA CYS A 169 -2.21 15.65 -8.68
C CYS A 169 -1.54 14.98 -7.47
N ALA A 170 -1.99 15.28 -6.25
CA ALA A 170 -1.55 14.61 -5.03
C ALA A 170 -1.93 13.12 -5.00
N ALA A 171 -3.06 12.76 -5.60
CA ALA A 171 -3.46 11.35 -5.76
C ALA A 171 -2.57 10.61 -6.78
N GLU A 172 -2.19 11.25 -7.90
CA GLU A 172 -1.31 10.68 -8.93
C GLU A 172 0.13 10.49 -8.41
N VAL A 173 0.66 11.46 -7.67
CA VAL A 173 2.00 11.42 -7.06
C VAL A 173 2.10 10.31 -6.02
N ASN A 174 1.09 10.15 -5.15
CA ASN A 174 1.01 9.05 -4.19
C ASN A 174 0.88 7.67 -4.87
N LYS A 175 0.25 7.61 -6.05
CA LYS A 175 0.15 6.37 -6.84
C LYS A 175 1.50 5.97 -7.44
N ARG A 176 2.33 6.94 -7.83
CA ARG A 176 3.70 6.70 -8.35
C ARG A 176 4.69 6.33 -7.24
N LEU A 177 4.61 6.97 -6.08
CA LEU A 177 5.44 6.63 -4.91
C LEU A 177 5.22 5.19 -4.42
N LYS A 178 3.97 4.71 -4.43
CA LYS A 178 3.61 3.32 -4.08
C LYS A 178 3.95 2.28 -5.15
N ALA A 179 4.32 2.70 -6.36
CA ALA A 179 4.76 1.80 -7.43
C ALA A 179 6.29 1.66 -7.48
N GLN A 180 7.03 2.42 -6.66
CA GLN A 180 8.49 2.41 -6.56
C GLN A 180 9.01 1.87 -5.22
N THR A 181 8.12 1.39 -4.35
CA THR A 181 8.42 0.69 -3.09
C THR A 181 7.81 -0.69 -3.11
#